data_AF-A0A838UHA6-F1
#
_entry.id   AF-A0A838UHA6-F1
#
_cell.length_a   1.000
_cell.length_b   1.000
_cell.length_c   1.000
_cell.angle_alpha   90.00
_cell.angle_beta   90.00
_cell.angle_gamma   90.00
#
_symmetry.space_group_name_H-M   'P 1'
#
loop_
_entity.id
_entity.type
_entity.pdbx_description
1 polymer ?
#
loop_
_entity_poly.entity_id
_entity_poly.type
_entity_poly.pdbx_seq_one_letter_code
_entity_poly.pdbx_strand_id
1 'polypeptide(L)'
;AARDVLRRYPDVAGAEHDGYRPFHQSGKLGEEVHFTSIGHAYAEGRHVNYAHPGSLLFRRTAQGLEPVGVMYSAPNNATAAALDAIAPLSLATFHRHVDFCIAQGKDAETSRDRRFGYDGTLHTQADCKQAGGYWLPVAFGWMTHVYPNEAQVWGGQEMKMAQAEPHGGGAGRLAASKP
;
A
#
# COMPACT_ATOMS: atom_id res chain seq x y z
N ALA A 1 -15.16 3.45 14.10
CA ALA A 1 -13.75 3.04 14.25
C ALA A 1 -12.86 3.69 13.19
N ALA A 2 -12.71 3.16 11.97
CA ALA A 2 -11.76 3.71 10.99
C ALA A 2 -11.98 5.22 10.68
N ARG A 3 -13.23 5.68 10.54
CA ARG A 3 -13.53 7.13 10.40
C ARG A 3 -13.03 7.96 11.58
N ASP A 4 -13.13 7.42 12.79
CA ASP A 4 -12.69 8.11 14.01
C ASP A 4 -11.17 8.19 14.10
N VAL A 5 -10.48 7.15 13.63
CA VAL A 5 -9.01 7.15 13.49
C VAL A 5 -8.58 8.22 12.49
N LEU A 6 -9.22 8.32 11.31
CA LEU A 6 -8.88 9.36 10.34
C LEU A 6 -9.14 10.78 10.90
N ARG A 7 -10.18 10.97 11.72
CA ARG A 7 -10.42 12.26 12.39
C ARG A 7 -9.35 12.59 13.45
N ARG A 8 -8.75 11.57 14.09
CA ARG A 8 -7.65 11.75 15.06
C ARG A 8 -6.34 12.13 14.36
N TYR A 9 -6.13 11.62 13.15
CA TYR A 9 -4.93 11.86 12.35
C TYR A 9 -5.28 12.61 11.05
N PRO A 10 -5.63 13.92 11.14
CA PRO A 10 -5.95 14.72 9.97
C PRO A 10 -4.73 14.96 9.06
N ASP A 11 -3.52 14.79 9.61
CA ASP A 11 -2.24 14.89 8.94
C ASP A 11 -1.24 13.87 9.52
N VAL A 12 -0.04 13.84 8.95
CA VAL A 12 1.02 12.91 9.37
C VAL A 12 1.69 13.29 10.68
N ALA A 13 1.59 14.55 11.14
CA ALA A 13 2.32 14.99 12.33
C ALA A 13 1.77 14.30 13.60
N GLY A 14 0.45 14.16 13.70
CA GLY A 14 -0.17 13.38 14.78
C GLY A 14 0.20 11.90 14.73
N ALA A 15 0.26 11.32 13.53
CA ALA A 15 0.67 9.93 13.35
C ALA A 15 2.13 9.71 13.78
N GLU A 16 3.03 10.61 13.41
CA GLU A 16 4.44 10.55 13.77
C GLU A 16 4.68 10.75 15.27
N HIS A 17 3.93 11.66 15.90
CA HIS A 17 3.94 11.83 17.36
C HIS A 17 3.61 10.50 18.05
N ASP A 18 2.57 9.81 17.58
CA ASP A 18 2.10 8.54 18.14
C ASP A 18 2.96 7.33 17.71
N GLY A 19 4.10 7.55 17.06
CA GLY A 19 5.09 6.52 16.76
C GLY A 19 4.89 5.78 15.44
N TYR A 20 3.95 6.21 14.59
CA TYR A 20 3.86 5.71 13.23
C TYR A 20 5.01 6.25 12.38
N ARG A 21 5.57 5.42 11.50
CA ARG A 21 6.67 5.81 10.60
C ARG A 21 6.37 5.38 9.16
N PRO A 22 6.78 6.17 8.15
CA PRO A 22 6.52 5.80 6.76
C PRO A 22 7.30 4.53 6.40
N PHE A 23 6.61 3.58 5.79
CA PHE A 23 7.15 2.27 5.42
C PHE A 23 7.85 2.30 4.05
N HIS A 24 7.32 3.09 3.10
CA HIS A 24 7.90 3.34 1.79
C HIS A 24 7.41 4.68 1.24
N GLN A 25 8.29 5.46 0.61
CA GLN A 25 7.96 6.76 0.01
C GLN A 25 8.72 6.95 -1.30
N SER A 26 8.03 6.80 -2.44
CA SER A 26 8.59 7.17 -3.74
C SER A 26 8.40 8.65 -4.08
N GLY A 27 7.45 9.31 -3.42
CA GLY A 27 7.16 10.74 -3.63
C GLY A 27 6.20 11.01 -4.80
N LYS A 28 5.65 9.97 -5.43
CA LYS A 28 4.76 10.10 -6.60
C LYS A 28 3.39 10.66 -6.20
N LEU A 29 2.83 11.57 -7.00
CA LEU A 29 1.44 12.00 -6.82
C LEU A 29 0.49 10.80 -6.95
N GLY A 30 -0.54 10.77 -6.12
CA GLY A 30 -1.48 9.66 -6.02
C GLY A 30 -0.97 8.45 -5.22
N GLU A 31 0.33 8.41 -4.86
CA GLU A 31 0.90 7.33 -4.06
C GLU A 31 0.21 7.22 -2.70
N GLU A 32 -0.16 6.00 -2.33
CA GLU A 32 -0.56 5.67 -0.96
C GLU A 32 0.67 5.34 -0.12
N VAL A 33 0.94 6.17 0.88
CA VAL A 33 2.03 6.02 1.84
C VAL A 33 1.48 5.37 3.11
N HIS A 34 2.09 4.26 3.48
CA HIS A 34 1.77 3.54 4.72
C HIS A 34 2.61 4.10 5.85
N PHE A 35 1.96 4.72 6.83
CA PHE A 35 2.57 5.08 8.10
C PHE A 35 2.28 3.96 9.09
N THR A 36 3.30 3.20 9.46
CA THR A 36 3.16 1.94 10.19
C THR A 36 3.73 2.07 11.60
N SER A 37 2.98 1.56 12.58
CA SER A 37 3.45 1.31 13.93
C SER A 37 3.74 -0.18 14.07
N ILE A 38 5.03 -0.53 14.17
CA ILE A 38 5.49 -1.91 14.28
C ILE A 38 4.85 -2.59 15.50
N GLY A 39 4.76 -1.88 16.63
CA GLY A 39 4.13 -2.40 17.86
C GLY A 39 2.66 -2.74 17.68
N HIS A 40 1.90 -1.88 16.99
CA HIS A 40 0.48 -2.14 16.71
C HIS A 40 0.32 -3.28 15.71
N ALA A 41 1.09 -3.31 14.61
CA ALA A 41 1.05 -4.38 13.63
C ALA A 41 1.35 -5.77 14.23
N TYR A 42 2.30 -5.86 15.18
CA TYR A 42 2.55 -7.10 15.92
C TYR A 42 1.42 -7.46 16.90
N ALA A 43 0.76 -6.46 17.49
CA ALA A 43 -0.36 -6.70 18.40
C ALA A 43 -1.61 -7.22 17.67
N GLU A 44 -1.87 -6.75 16.45
CA GLU A 44 -3.01 -7.16 15.62
C GLU A 44 -3.04 -8.67 15.36
N GLY A 45 -1.88 -9.30 15.17
CA GLY A 45 -1.78 -10.74 14.99
C GLY A 45 -2.22 -11.58 16.21
N ARG A 46 -2.46 -10.94 17.36
CA ARG A 46 -3.01 -11.56 18.58
C ARG A 46 -4.43 -11.10 18.86
N HIS A 47 -4.66 -9.78 18.79
CA HIS A 47 -5.97 -9.17 19.00
C HIS A 47 -6.02 -7.81 18.30
N VAL A 48 -7.00 -7.61 17.42
CA VAL A 48 -7.17 -6.35 16.70
C VAL A 48 -7.71 -5.26 17.63
N ASN A 49 -7.03 -4.11 17.67
CA ASN A 49 -7.57 -2.90 18.27
C ASN A 49 -7.88 -1.90 17.16
N TYR A 50 -9.15 -1.80 16.78
CA TYR A 50 -9.54 -0.94 15.66
C TYR A 50 -9.25 0.56 15.85
N ALA A 51 -8.97 1.02 17.09
CA ALA A 51 -8.58 2.39 17.39
C ALA A 51 -7.07 2.65 17.27
N HIS A 52 -6.26 1.60 17.14
CA HIS A 52 -4.79 1.66 16.99
C HIS A 52 -4.37 0.69 15.87
N PRO A 53 -4.67 1.02 14.60
CA PRO A 53 -4.31 0.16 13.48
C PRO A 53 -2.79 0.04 13.34
N GLY A 54 -2.34 -1.02 12.71
CA GLY A 54 -0.95 -1.29 12.37
C GLY A 54 -0.43 -0.24 11.39
N SER A 55 -1.26 0.19 10.43
CA SER A 55 -0.92 1.30 9.55
C SER A 55 -2.06 2.29 9.34
N LEU A 56 -1.67 3.56 9.25
CA LEU A 56 -2.45 4.68 8.73
C LEU A 56 -2.09 4.89 7.27
N LEU A 57 -3.08 5.09 6.42
CA LEU A 57 -2.91 5.24 4.97
C LEU A 57 -3.09 6.71 4.61
N PHE A 58 -2.05 7.29 4.02
CA PHE A 58 -2.08 8.66 3.50
C PHE A 58 -1.90 8.66 1.99
N ARG A 59 -2.68 9.44 1.25
CA ARG A 59 -2.52 9.62 -0.19
C ARG A 59 -1.76 10.90 -0.46
N ARG A 60 -0.77 10.85 -1.35
CA ARG A 60 -0.05 12.04 -1.80
C ARG A 60 -0.90 12.82 -2.81
N THR A 61 -1.17 14.07 -2.49
CA THR A 61 -1.83 15.06 -3.36
C THR A 61 -0.87 16.20 -3.67
N ALA A 62 -1.31 17.16 -4.49
CA ALA A 62 -0.52 18.37 -4.75
C ALA A 62 -0.37 19.25 -3.49
N GLN A 63 -1.29 19.09 -2.53
CA GLN A 63 -1.38 19.86 -1.29
C GLN A 63 -0.65 19.19 -0.12
N GLY A 64 -0.33 17.90 -0.21
CA GLY A 64 0.38 17.18 0.85
C GLY A 64 -0.02 15.72 0.94
N LEU A 65 0.00 15.18 2.16
CA LEU A 65 -0.45 13.82 2.47
C LEU A 65 -1.80 13.89 3.17
N GLU A 66 -2.83 13.28 2.58
CA GLU A 66 -4.20 13.28 3.09
C GLU A 66 -4.58 11.90 3.66
N PRO A 67 -5.23 11.82 4.83
CA PRO A 67 -5.62 10.55 5.43
C PRO A 67 -6.76 9.91 4.62
N VAL A 68 -6.56 8.67 4.17
CA VAL A 68 -7.52 7.99 3.30
C VAL A 68 -8.02 6.67 3.84
N GLY A 69 -7.30 6.05 4.78
CA GLY A 69 -7.67 4.76 5.30
C GLY A 69 -6.78 4.24 6.42
N VAL A 70 -7.04 3.00 6.80
CA VAL A 70 -6.25 2.24 7.76
C VAL A 70 -5.99 0.85 7.20
N MET A 71 -4.96 0.18 7.69
CA MET A 71 -4.68 -1.21 7.36
C MET A 71 -4.48 -2.01 8.64
N TYR A 72 -5.07 -3.21 8.66
CA TYR A 72 -4.87 -4.22 9.70
C TYR A 72 -4.08 -5.40 9.13
N SER A 73 -3.20 -5.98 9.94
CA SER A 73 -2.29 -7.05 9.53
C SER A 73 -2.51 -8.35 10.31
N ALA A 74 -2.12 -9.47 9.70
CA ALA A 74 -2.05 -10.77 10.36
C ALA A 74 -0.76 -11.52 10.00
N PRO A 75 -0.28 -12.47 10.82
CA PRO A 75 0.89 -13.28 10.52
C PRO A 75 0.77 -14.07 9.20
N ASN A 76 1.90 -14.38 8.57
CA ASN A 76 1.97 -15.16 7.32
C ASN A 76 1.24 -16.51 7.36
N ASN A 77 1.23 -17.14 8.53
CA ASN A 77 0.62 -18.45 8.78
C ASN A 77 -0.79 -18.34 9.39
N ALA A 78 -1.42 -17.16 9.37
CA ALA A 78 -2.78 -16.98 9.88
C ALA A 78 -3.76 -17.89 9.12
N THR A 79 -4.65 -18.55 9.87
CA THR A 79 -5.73 -19.37 9.33
C THR A 79 -6.89 -18.48 8.88
N ALA A 80 -7.81 -19.03 8.08
CA ALA A 80 -9.04 -18.32 7.70
C ALA A 80 -9.81 -17.79 8.92
N ALA A 81 -9.92 -18.59 9.99
CA ALA A 81 -10.58 -18.17 11.23
C ALA A 81 -9.86 -17.02 11.94
N ALA A 82 -8.52 -16.99 11.89
CA ALA A 82 -7.74 -15.88 12.45
C ALA A 82 -7.92 -14.58 11.64
N LEU A 83 -8.03 -14.68 10.31
CA LEU A 83 -8.33 -13.53 9.45
C LEU A 83 -9.76 -13.02 9.67
N ASP A 84 -10.75 -13.93 9.75
CA ASP A 84 -12.15 -13.62 9.99
C ASP A 84 -12.36 -12.89 11.33
N ALA A 85 -11.55 -13.24 12.35
CA ALA A 85 -11.54 -12.55 13.64
C ALA A 85 -11.00 -11.12 13.59
N ILE A 86 -10.20 -10.76 12.58
CA ILE A 86 -9.74 -9.38 12.34
C ILE A 86 -10.80 -8.62 11.55
N ALA A 87 -11.33 -9.21 10.48
CA ALA A 87 -12.43 -8.67 9.71
C ALA A 87 -13.16 -9.82 9.00
N PRO A 88 -14.50 -9.86 8.99
CA PRO A 88 -15.23 -10.95 8.37
C PRO A 88 -14.82 -11.16 6.91
N LEU A 89 -14.47 -12.39 6.54
CA LEU A 89 -14.03 -12.74 5.18
C LEU A 89 -15.13 -12.53 4.12
N SER A 90 -16.39 -12.43 4.55
CA SER A 90 -17.53 -12.05 3.71
C SER A 90 -17.58 -10.57 3.34
N LEU A 91 -16.82 -9.72 4.02
CA LEU A 91 -16.77 -8.27 3.82
C LEU A 91 -15.39 -7.80 3.39
N ALA A 92 -14.33 -8.33 4.02
CA ALA A 92 -12.98 -7.86 3.86
C ALA A 92 -12.20 -8.68 2.83
N THR A 93 -11.45 -7.98 1.98
CA THR A 93 -10.43 -8.61 1.13
C THR A 93 -9.09 -8.56 1.85
N PHE A 94 -8.52 -9.72 2.12
CA PHE A 94 -7.14 -9.85 2.58
C PHE A 94 -6.22 -10.15 1.39
N HIS A 95 -5.02 -9.57 1.40
CA HIS A 95 -4.01 -9.80 0.38
C HIS A 95 -2.62 -9.94 1.02
N ARG A 96 -1.66 -10.42 0.22
CA ARG A 96 -0.24 -10.58 0.59
C ARG A 96 0.64 -10.17 -0.57
N HIS A 97 1.75 -9.53 -0.25
CA HIS A 97 2.82 -9.35 -1.21
C HIS A 97 3.66 -10.63 -1.26
N VAL A 98 3.50 -11.36 -2.36
CA VAL A 98 4.24 -12.58 -2.69
C VAL A 98 5.14 -12.33 -3.89
N ASP A 99 6.09 -13.24 -4.13
CA ASP A 99 6.92 -13.22 -5.33
C ASP A 99 7.65 -11.87 -5.55
N PHE A 100 8.19 -11.35 -4.45
CA PHE A 100 8.70 -9.98 -4.37
C PHE A 100 10.21 -9.94 -4.61
N CYS A 101 10.66 -9.02 -5.46
CA CYS A 101 12.07 -8.79 -5.75
C CYS A 101 12.53 -7.43 -5.25
N ILE A 102 13.48 -7.41 -4.31
CA ILE A 102 14.05 -6.19 -3.73
C ILE A 102 15.38 -5.86 -4.39
N ALA A 103 15.56 -4.59 -4.74
CA ALA A 103 16.83 -4.08 -5.23
C ALA A 103 17.85 -4.01 -4.07
N GLN A 104 19.05 -4.55 -4.27
CA GLN A 104 20.07 -4.65 -3.21
C GLN A 104 20.98 -3.42 -3.10
N GLY A 105 21.08 -2.62 -4.16
CA GLY A 105 21.84 -1.37 -4.19
C GLY A 105 21.09 -0.22 -3.51
N LYS A 106 21.84 0.72 -2.92
CA LYS A 106 21.32 1.92 -2.27
C LYS A 106 21.54 3.20 -3.10
N ASP A 107 22.09 3.06 -4.30
CA ASP A 107 22.37 4.19 -5.17
C ASP A 107 21.11 4.71 -5.89
N ALA A 108 21.26 5.88 -6.51
CA ALA A 108 20.19 6.54 -7.23
C ALA A 108 19.73 5.77 -8.49
N GLU A 109 20.59 4.91 -9.04
CA GLU A 109 20.27 4.12 -10.22
C GLU A 109 19.36 2.95 -9.83
N THR A 110 19.77 2.20 -8.81
CA THR A 110 19.04 1.07 -8.24
C THR A 110 17.67 1.48 -7.72
N SER A 111 17.56 2.63 -7.04
CA SER A 111 16.28 3.15 -6.54
C SER A 111 15.31 3.60 -7.64
N ARG A 112 15.80 3.84 -8.87
CA ARG A 112 14.97 4.19 -10.04
C ARG A 112 14.64 2.99 -10.92
N ASP A 113 15.25 1.84 -10.67
CA ASP A 113 15.02 0.63 -11.46
C ASP A 113 13.64 0.04 -11.16
N ARG A 114 12.72 0.24 -12.11
CA ARG A 114 11.32 -0.18 -12.03
C ARG A 114 11.12 -1.69 -12.11
N ARG A 115 12.18 -2.48 -12.29
CA ARG A 115 12.09 -3.94 -12.26
C ARG A 115 11.86 -4.47 -10.84
N PHE A 116 12.29 -3.73 -9.82
CA PHE A 116 12.21 -4.10 -8.41
C PHE A 116 11.05 -3.41 -7.67
N GLY A 117 10.68 -3.94 -6.51
CA GLY A 117 9.69 -3.34 -5.61
C GLY A 117 8.24 -3.71 -5.93
N TYR A 118 7.29 -2.97 -5.35
CA TYR A 118 5.84 -3.27 -5.36
C TYR A 118 5.22 -3.24 -6.74
N ASP A 119 5.60 -2.27 -7.55
CA ASP A 119 5.16 -2.15 -8.95
C ASP A 119 6.19 -2.77 -9.92
N GLY A 120 7.07 -3.64 -9.40
CA GLY A 120 8.14 -4.27 -10.15
C GLY A 120 7.65 -5.28 -11.17
N THR A 121 8.45 -5.56 -12.19
CA THR A 121 8.13 -6.54 -13.24
C THR A 121 8.76 -7.91 -13.02
N LEU A 122 9.56 -8.09 -11.96
CA LEU A 122 10.27 -9.34 -11.66
C LEU A 122 9.47 -10.19 -10.65
N HIS A 123 8.76 -11.19 -11.17
CA HIS A 123 7.87 -12.07 -10.38
C HIS A 123 8.38 -13.51 -10.27
N THR A 124 9.64 -13.78 -10.61
CA THR A 124 10.25 -15.10 -10.42
C THR A 124 11.57 -15.00 -9.67
N GLN A 125 11.89 -16.05 -8.90
CA GLN A 125 13.16 -16.13 -8.17
C GLN A 125 14.36 -16.11 -9.11
N ALA A 126 14.27 -16.74 -10.28
CA ALA A 126 15.36 -16.81 -11.25
C ALA A 126 15.65 -15.42 -11.83
N ASP A 127 14.62 -14.73 -12.33
CA ASP A 127 14.78 -13.40 -12.93
C ASP A 127 15.25 -12.38 -11.89
N CYS A 128 14.73 -12.46 -10.66
CA CYS A 128 15.17 -11.60 -9.56
C CYS A 128 16.66 -11.76 -9.26
N LYS A 129 17.15 -13.00 -9.15
CA LYS A 129 18.57 -13.28 -8.92
C LYS A 129 19.44 -12.85 -10.10
N GLN A 130 18.99 -13.10 -11.33
CA GLN A 130 19.72 -12.68 -12.53
C GLN A 130 19.84 -11.16 -12.63
N ALA A 131 18.84 -10.42 -12.16
CA ALA A 131 18.88 -8.97 -12.06
C ALA A 131 19.71 -8.45 -10.87
N GLY A 132 20.27 -9.33 -10.03
CA GLY A 132 21.03 -8.95 -8.83
C GLY A 132 20.17 -8.57 -7.61
N GLY A 133 18.89 -8.92 -7.63
CA GLY A 133 17.94 -8.65 -6.55
C GLY A 133 17.94 -9.68 -5.42
N TYR A 134 17.23 -9.34 -4.36
CA TYR A 134 16.90 -10.23 -3.24
C TYR A 134 15.48 -10.74 -3.38
N TRP A 135 15.34 -12.06 -3.48
CA TRP A 135 14.05 -12.72 -3.63
C TRP A 135 13.38 -12.98 -2.28
N LEU A 136 12.15 -12.50 -2.14
CA LEU A 136 11.25 -12.79 -1.04
C LEU A 136 9.99 -13.49 -1.58
N PRO A 137 9.80 -14.80 -1.31
CA PRO A 137 8.57 -15.48 -1.74
C PRO A 137 7.34 -14.88 -1.07
N VAL A 138 7.52 -14.30 0.12
CA VAL A 138 6.50 -13.57 0.88
C VAL A 138 7.20 -12.41 1.58
N ALA A 139 6.84 -11.18 1.23
CA ALA A 139 7.42 -9.99 1.84
C ALA A 139 6.76 -9.67 3.20
N PHE A 140 5.43 -9.83 3.28
CA PHE A 140 4.63 -9.47 4.46
C PHE A 140 3.56 -10.49 4.80
N GLY A 141 3.06 -10.37 6.04
CA GLY A 141 1.83 -10.97 6.52
C GLY A 141 0.61 -10.66 5.66
N TRP A 142 -0.55 -11.20 6.05
CA TRP A 142 -1.82 -10.80 5.45
C TRP A 142 -2.13 -9.36 5.83
N MET A 143 -2.70 -8.61 4.88
CA MET A 143 -3.11 -7.22 5.07
C MET A 143 -4.52 -7.01 4.52
N THR A 144 -5.31 -6.19 5.19
CA THR A 144 -6.60 -5.71 4.67
C THR A 144 -6.71 -4.21 4.87
N HIS A 145 -7.13 -3.50 3.83
CA HIS A 145 -7.26 -2.05 3.84
C HIS A 145 -8.72 -1.66 4.05
N VAL A 146 -8.91 -0.59 4.83
CA VAL A 146 -10.21 0.03 5.09
C VAL A 146 -10.16 1.48 4.65
N TYR A 147 -10.98 1.81 3.66
CA TYR A 147 -11.19 3.15 3.12
C TYR A 147 -12.58 3.64 3.51
N PRO A 148 -12.77 4.16 4.73
CA PRO A 148 -14.11 4.33 5.29
C PRO A 148 -14.95 5.44 4.64
N ASN A 149 -14.36 6.23 3.74
CA ASN A 149 -15.02 7.31 3.02
C ASN A 149 -15.23 7.01 1.52
N GLU A 150 -14.84 5.82 1.07
CA GLU A 150 -15.01 5.38 -0.32
C GLU A 150 -16.27 4.49 -0.45
N ALA A 151 -16.78 4.33 -1.68
CA ALA A 151 -17.91 3.42 -1.95
C ALA A 151 -17.53 1.95 -1.67
N GLN A 152 -16.31 1.56 -2.05
CA GLN A 152 -15.72 0.27 -1.70
C GLN A 152 -14.84 0.43 -0.47
N VAL A 153 -15.41 0.09 0.69
CA VAL A 153 -14.76 0.31 1.99
C VAL A 153 -13.60 -0.64 2.23
N TRP A 154 -13.70 -1.90 1.77
CA TRP A 154 -12.66 -2.91 1.99
C TRP A 154 -11.91 -3.21 0.69
N GLY A 155 -10.58 -3.28 0.74
CA GLY A 155 -9.76 -3.57 -0.43
C GLY A 155 -8.31 -3.93 -0.15
N GLY A 156 -7.55 -4.15 -1.22
CA GLY A 156 -6.08 -4.23 -1.21
C GLY A 156 -5.47 -3.14 -2.08
N GLN A 157 -4.14 -2.95 -2.02
CA GLN A 157 -3.42 -1.88 -2.74
C GLN A 157 -3.71 -1.83 -4.25
N GLU A 158 -3.94 -3.00 -4.88
CA GLU A 158 -4.17 -3.12 -6.31
C GLU A 158 -5.43 -2.38 -6.79
N MET A 159 -6.44 -2.20 -5.92
CA MET A 159 -7.72 -1.62 -6.33
C MET A 159 -7.71 -0.09 -6.50
N LYS A 160 -6.63 0.60 -6.07
CA LYS A 160 -6.49 2.06 -6.29
C LYS A 160 -5.47 2.43 -7.37
N MET A 161 -4.50 1.57 -7.69
CA MET A 161 -3.58 1.83 -8.82
C MET A 161 -4.34 1.84 -10.16
N ALA A 162 -5.44 1.09 -10.27
CA ALA A 162 -6.28 1.07 -11.47
C ALA A 162 -7.23 2.27 -11.62
N GLN A 163 -7.44 3.10 -10.58
CA GLN A 163 -8.38 4.24 -10.59
C GLN A 163 -7.70 5.60 -10.67
N ALA A 164 -6.37 5.64 -10.69
CA ALA A 164 -5.65 6.82 -11.14
C ALA A 164 -5.76 6.89 -12.67
N GLU A 165 -6.77 7.61 -13.18
CA GLU A 165 -6.94 7.79 -14.62
C GLU A 165 -5.62 8.24 -15.29
N PRO A 166 -5.30 7.74 -16.50
CA PRO A 166 -4.25 8.35 -17.30
C PRO A 166 -4.73 9.76 -17.64
N HIS A 167 -3.96 10.78 -17.21
CA HIS A 167 -4.20 12.17 -17.57
C HIS A 167 -4.48 12.30 -19.08
N GLY A 168 -5.77 12.43 -19.42
CA GLY A 168 -6.25 12.76 -20.75
C GLY A 168 -5.93 14.21 -21.06
N GLY A 169 -4.86 14.43 -21.82
CA GLY A 169 -4.46 15.74 -22.30
C GLY A 169 -3.65 15.62 -23.58
N GLY A 170 -4.34 15.63 -24.72
CA GLY A 170 -3.69 15.51 -26.03
C GLY A 170 -4.65 15.75 -27.18
N ALA A 171 -5.21 16.96 -27.25
CA ALA A 171 -5.86 17.45 -28.47
C ALA A 171 -4.84 17.50 -29.62
N GLY A 172 -4.96 16.61 -30.58
CA GLY A 172 -4.21 16.64 -31.84
C GLY A 172 -5.17 16.83 -33.02
N ARG A 173 -5.59 18.07 -33.27
CA ARG A 173 -5.99 18.47 -34.64
C ARG A 173 -4.71 18.66 -35.44
N LEU A 174 -4.59 17.98 -36.57
CA LEU A 174 -3.90 18.49 -37.75
C LEU A 174 -4.62 17.98 -39.00
N ALA A 175 -4.74 18.88 -39.95
CA ALA A 175 -5.68 18.86 -41.05
C ALA A 175 -5.17 18.10 -42.29
N ALA A 176 -6.15 17.54 -43.01
CA ALA A 176 -6.31 17.46 -44.46
C ALA A 176 -5.09 17.55 -45.40
N SER A 177 -5.05 16.62 -46.36
CA SER A 177 -4.97 17.01 -47.78
C SER A 177 -5.53 15.93 -48.71
N LYS A 178 -6.42 16.39 -49.59
CA LYS A 178 -7.00 15.75 -50.77
C LYS A 178 -5.99 15.78 -51.94
N PRO A 179 -6.20 15.10 -53.08
CA PRO A 179 -7.39 15.20 -53.96
C PRO A 179 -8.26 13.95 -54.02
#